data_AF-A0A7Y4XIQ6-F1
#
_entry.id   AF-A0A7Y4XIQ6-F1
#
_cell.length_a   1.000
_cell.length_b   1.000
_cell.length_c   1.000
_cell.angle_alpha   90.00
_cell.angle_beta   90.00
_cell.angle_gamma   90.00
#
_symmetry.space_group_name_H-M   'P 1'
#
loop_
_entity.id
_entity.type
_entity.pdbx_description
1 polymer ?
#
loop_
_entity_poly.entity_id
_entity_poly.type
_entity_poly.pdbx_seq_one_letter_code
_entity_poly.pdbx_strand_id
1 'polypeptide(L)'
;MKFAAYTDETIWSVEDTEADARTEGEATMREMGSEGRIAELKVAPIDEDLVAALESAEGSGQDVLFDLIDGELCEVVTVES
;
A
#
# COMPACT_ATOMS: atom_id res chain seq x y z
N MET A 1 12.15 2.87 -7.78
CA MET A 1 10.74 3.29 -7.72
C MET A 1 9.92 2.02 -7.64
N LYS A 2 9.12 1.89 -6.58
CA LYS A 2 8.19 0.78 -6.39
C LYS A 2 6.77 1.26 -6.67
N PHE A 3 5.83 0.33 -6.70
CA PHE A 3 4.41 0.57 -6.84
C PHE A 3 3.67 -0.18 -5.75
N ALA A 4 2.64 0.44 -5.18
CA ALA A 4 1.79 -0.18 -4.19
C ALA A 4 0.39 -0.41 -4.77
N ALA A 5 -0.14 -1.62 -4.62
CA ALA A 5 -1.55 -1.86 -4.85
C ALA A 5 -2.31 -1.64 -3.55
N TYR A 6 -3.32 -0.78 -3.60
CA TYR A 6 -3.97 -0.27 -2.40
C TYR A 6 -5.46 -0.05 -2.59
N THR A 7 -6.15 -0.14 -1.47
CA THR A 7 -7.50 0.39 -1.27
C THR A 7 -7.41 1.58 -0.30
N ASP A 8 -8.50 2.31 -0.08
CA ASP A 8 -8.53 3.49 0.79
C ASP A 8 -7.96 3.23 2.20
N GLU A 9 -8.01 1.99 2.68
CA GLU A 9 -7.67 1.62 4.06
C GLU A 9 -6.41 0.74 4.17
N THR A 10 -5.92 0.18 3.06
CA THR A 10 -4.93 -0.90 3.13
C THR A 10 -4.08 -0.97 1.88
N ILE A 11 -2.77 -1.11 2.07
CA ILE A 11 -1.82 -1.51 1.04
C ILE A 11 -1.74 -3.03 1.04
N TRP A 12 -2.03 -3.64 -0.11
CA TRP A 12 -2.15 -5.09 -0.29
C TRP A 12 -0.90 -5.74 -0.85
N SER A 13 -0.05 -4.97 -1.55
CA SER A 13 1.23 -5.40 -2.09
C SER A 13 2.10 -4.19 -2.42
N VAL A 14 3.43 -4.41 -2.47
CA VAL A 14 4.42 -3.42 -2.89
C VAL A 14 5.45 -4.11 -3.77
N GLU A 15 5.53 -3.72 -5.04
CA GLU A 15 6.34 -4.40 -6.06
C GLU A 15 7.14 -3.42 -6.92
N ASP A 16 8.09 -3.95 -7.71
CA ASP A 16 8.94 -3.14 -8.59
C ASP A 16 8.20 -2.57 -9.81
N THR A 17 7.04 -3.14 -10.18
CA THR A 17 6.23 -2.69 -11.33
C THR A 17 4.75 -2.57 -11.00
N GLU A 18 4.05 -1.69 -11.71
CA GLU A 18 2.59 -1.50 -11.54
C GLU A 18 1.80 -2.79 -11.78
N ALA A 19 2.22 -3.58 -12.78
CA ALA A 19 1.54 -4.82 -13.16
C ALA A 19 1.72 -5.91 -12.10
N ASP A 20 2.92 -6.03 -11.54
CA ASP A 20 3.21 -6.99 -10.47
C ASP A 20 2.47 -6.58 -9.20
N ALA A 21 2.52 -5.29 -8.83
CA ALA A 21 1.78 -4.77 -7.68
C ALA A 21 0.29 -5.10 -7.79
N ARG A 22 -0.35 -4.79 -8.92
CA ARG A 22 -1.76 -5.15 -9.14
C ARG A 22 -2.00 -6.65 -8.97
N THR A 23 -1.20 -7.47 -9.64
CA THR A 23 -1.40 -8.93 -9.66
C THR A 23 -1.27 -9.54 -8.28
N GLU A 24 -0.20 -9.20 -7.55
CA GLU A 24 0.02 -9.68 -6.20
C GLU A 24 -1.02 -9.12 -5.23
N GLY A 25 -1.39 -7.85 -5.37
CA GLY A 25 -2.43 -7.22 -4.53
C GLY A 25 -3.78 -7.91 -4.69
N GLU A 26 -4.18 -8.23 -5.93
CA GLU A 26 -5.40 -9.01 -6.18
C GLU A 26 -5.31 -10.44 -5.62
N ALA A 27 -4.14 -11.08 -5.70
CA ALA A 27 -3.94 -12.41 -5.14
C ALA A 27 -4.09 -12.37 -3.61
N THR A 28 -3.39 -11.46 -2.93
CA THR A 28 -3.48 -11.24 -1.48
C THR A 28 -4.92 -10.97 -1.05
N MET A 29 -5.66 -10.12 -1.77
CA MET A 29 -7.07 -9.84 -1.47
C MET A 29 -7.94 -11.10 -1.56
N ARG A 30 -7.72 -11.97 -2.55
CA ARG A 30 -8.46 -13.24 -2.68
C ARG A 30 -8.12 -14.19 -1.54
N GLU A 31 -6.85 -14.33 -1.19
CA GLU A 31 -6.39 -15.18 -0.09
C GLU A 31 -6.95 -14.72 1.26
N MET A 32 -7.09 -13.41 1.45
CA MET A 32 -7.65 -12.79 2.65
C MET A 32 -9.20 -12.71 2.63
N GLY A 33 -9.86 -13.25 1.61
CA GLY A 33 -11.33 -13.23 1.48
C GLY A 33 -11.93 -11.84 1.19
N SER A 34 -11.11 -10.89 0.73
CA SER A 34 -11.49 -9.52 0.36
C SER A 34 -11.77 -9.37 -1.14
N GLU A 35 -12.06 -10.48 -1.85
CA GLU A 35 -12.27 -10.50 -3.30
C GLU A 35 -13.35 -9.54 -3.81
N GLY A 36 -14.39 -9.28 -2.99
CA GLY A 36 -15.46 -8.34 -3.32
C GLY A 36 -15.00 -6.88 -3.46
N ARG A 37 -13.82 -6.55 -2.93
CA ARG A 37 -13.21 -5.21 -2.97
C ARG A 37 -12.15 -5.05 -4.05
N ILE A 38 -11.86 -6.09 -4.85
CA ILE A 38 -10.85 -6.03 -5.92
C ILE A 38 -11.14 -4.90 -6.92
N ALA A 39 -12.41 -4.59 -7.17
CA ALA A 39 -12.79 -3.48 -8.04
C ALA A 39 -12.37 -2.09 -7.50
N GLU A 40 -12.08 -1.99 -6.20
CA GLU A 40 -11.59 -0.77 -5.53
C GLU A 40 -10.05 -0.68 -5.55
N LEU A 41 -9.36 -1.75 -5.97
CA LEU A 41 -7.91 -1.83 -5.98
C LEU A 41 -7.31 -0.86 -7.00
N LYS A 42 -6.53 0.08 -6.49
CA LYS A 42 -5.77 1.07 -7.26
C LYS A 42 -4.29 0.71 -7.19
N VAL A 43 -3.51 1.25 -8.12
CA VAL A 43 -2.05 1.18 -8.07
C VAL A 43 -1.49 2.56 -8.28
N ALA A 44 -0.49 2.93 -7.47
CA ALA A 44 0.24 4.17 -7.56
C ALA A 44 1.73 3.93 -7.28
N PRO A 45 2.63 4.80 -7.79
CA PRO A 45 3.99 4.84 -7.27
C PRO A 45 3.96 5.11 -5.77
N ILE A 46 4.93 4.54 -5.06
CA ILE A 46 5.09 4.68 -3.61
C ILE A 46 6.44 5.34 -3.33
N ASP A 47 6.43 6.29 -2.41
CA ASP A 47 7.62 7.00 -1.97
C ASP A 47 8.53 6.11 -1.10
N GLU A 48 9.82 6.42 -1.05
CA GLU A 48 10.81 5.60 -0.35
C GLU A 48 10.62 5.61 1.18
N ASP A 49 10.12 6.70 1.76
CA ASP A 49 9.85 6.82 3.19
C ASP A 49 8.69 5.91 3.60
N LEU A 50 7.59 5.87 2.83
CA LEU A 50 6.49 4.94 3.09
C LEU A 50 6.92 3.47 2.95
N VAL A 51 7.77 3.13 1.98
CA VAL A 51 8.31 1.76 1.87
C VAL A 51 9.09 1.39 3.13
N ALA A 52 9.97 2.27 3.60
CA ALA A 52 10.74 2.04 4.81
C ALA A 52 9.86 1.92 6.06
N ALA A 53 8.80 2.73 6.16
CA ALA A 53 7.82 2.66 7.23
C ALA A 53 7.09 1.31 7.25
N LEU A 54 6.66 0.80 6.08
CA LEU A 54 6.02 -0.50 5.95
C LEU A 54 6.94 -1.65 6.38
N GLU A 55 8.20 -1.66 5.93
CA GLU A 55 9.19 -2.69 6.31
C GLU A 55 9.46 -2.67 7.83
N SER A 56 9.48 -1.48 8.44
CA SER A 56 9.62 -1.33 9.90
C SER A 56 8.36 -1.79 10.65
N ALA A 57 7.18 -1.56 10.08
CA ALA A 57 5.90 -1.98 10.64
C ALA A 57 5.72 -3.50 10.63
N GLU A 58 6.18 -4.21 9.60
CA GLU A 58 6.12 -5.68 9.56
C GLU A 58 6.84 -6.34 10.75
N GLY A 59 7.94 -5.73 11.23
CA GLY A 59 8.69 -6.22 12.40
C GLY A 59 8.12 -5.78 13.76
N SER A 60 7.37 -4.68 13.80
CA SER A 60 6.92 -4.04 15.05
C SER A 60 5.42 -4.16 15.31
N GLY A 61 4.63 -4.48 14.29
CA GLY A 61 3.17 -4.50 14.33
C GLY A 61 2.53 -3.13 14.46
N GLN A 62 3.25 -2.06 14.10
CA GLN A 62 2.72 -0.69 14.12
C GLN A 62 1.85 -0.43 12.88
N ASP A 63 0.79 0.36 13.05
CA ASP A 63 0.00 0.85 11.92
C ASP A 63 0.76 1.96 11.19
N VAL A 64 0.79 1.89 9.86
CA VAL A 64 1.36 2.92 8.98
C VAL A 64 0.22 3.64 8.28
N LEU A 65 0.17 4.96 8.44
CA LEU A 65 -0.81 5.79 7.76
C LEU A 65 -0.21 6.29 6.45
N PHE A 66 -1.03 6.26 5.39
CA PHE A 66 -0.63 6.71 4.07
C PHE A 66 -1.72 7.60 3.45
N ASP A 67 -1.33 8.44 2.50
CA ASP A 67 -2.26 9.19 1.66
C ASP A 67 -1.70 9.33 0.23
N LEU A 68 -2.58 9.59 -0.73
CA LEU A 68 -2.20 9.83 -2.12
C LEU A 68 -1.95 11.33 -2.33
N ILE A 69 -0.68 11.71 -2.44
CA ILE A 69 -0.23 13.08 -2.64
C ILE A 69 0.39 13.19 -4.03
N ASP A 70 -0.19 14.06 -4.87
CA ASP A 70 0.29 14.29 -6.26
C ASP A 70 0.42 13.02 -7.12
N GLY A 71 -0.38 11.99 -6.83
CA GLY A 71 -0.37 10.72 -7.56
C GLY A 71 0.65 9.70 -7.06
N GLU A 72 1.35 10.00 -5.96
CA GLU A 72 2.27 9.11 -5.25
C GLU A 72 1.72 8.81 -3.85
N LEU A 73 1.89 7.56 -3.41
CA LEU A 73 1.54 7.16 -2.05
C LEU A 73 2.67 7.55 -1.10
N CYS A 74 2.33 8.34 -0.10
CA CYS A 74 3.28 8.84 0.89
C CYS A 74 2.83 8.54 2.32
N GLU A 75 3.79 8.39 3.23
CA GLU A 75 3.53 8.30 4.67
C GLU A 75 2.91 9.62 5.18
N VAL A 76 1.86 9.52 5.99
CA VAL A 76 1.34 10.67 6.73
C VAL A 76 1.69 10.54 8.21
N VAL A 77 2.55 11.44 8.67
CA VAL A 77 2.89 11.55 10.09
C VAL A 77 1.74 12.27 10.80
N THR A 78 1.13 11.63 11.80
CA THR A 78 0.17 12.32 12.67
C THR A 78 0.92 13.38 13.48
N VAL A 79 0.75 14.65 13.13
CA VAL A 79 1.12 15.77 14.00
C VAL A 79 0.18 15.78 15.21
N GLU A 80 0.55 15.08 16.27
CA GLU A 80 -0.07 15.27 17.59
C GLU A 80 0.08 16.75 17.95
N SER A 81 -1.06 17.46 18.00
CA SER A 81 -1.15 18.88 18.34
C SER A 81 -1.15 19.12 19.84
#